data_AF-A0A2E8HL20-F1
#
_entry.id   AF-A0A2E8HL20-F1
#
_cell.length_a   1.000
_cell.length_b   1.000
_cell.length_c   1.000
_cell.angle_alpha   90.00
_cell.angle_beta   90.00
_cell.angle_gamma   90.00
#
_symmetry.space_group_name_H-M   'P 1'
#
loop_
_entity.id
_entity.type
_entity.pdbx_description
1 polymer ?
#
loop_
_entity_poly.entity_id
_entity_poly.type
_entity_poly.pdbx_seq_one_letter_code
_entity_poly.pdbx_strand_id
1 'polypeptide(L)'
;MDQLVKIETTLTGELAELYFSLLAVFEEKSGTSLSEMNRALLQTGVIHHLTMMKGIGLIDGDEAERLDALIDSVAKETIMWELVKMAREYWKGSAGLGAIDLKG
;
A
#
# COMPACT_ATOMS: atom_id res chain seq x y z
N MET A 1 -18.92 -10.64 -10.76
CA MET A 1 -19.55 -9.84 -9.70
C MET A 1 -18.47 -8.89 -9.24
N ASP A 2 -18.67 -7.59 -9.42
CA ASP A 2 -17.65 -6.62 -9.01
C ASP A 2 -17.57 -6.63 -7.48
N GLN A 3 -16.37 -6.88 -6.96
CA GLN A 3 -16.15 -6.92 -5.52
C GLN A 3 -16.15 -5.49 -4.98
N LEU A 4 -17.14 -5.15 -4.16
CA LEU A 4 -17.24 -3.86 -3.49
C LEU A 4 -16.98 -4.03 -1.99
N VAL A 5 -16.02 -3.28 -1.45
CA VAL A 5 -15.70 -3.27 -0.03
C VAL A 5 -15.72 -1.83 0.48
N LYS A 6 -16.45 -1.58 1.57
CA LYS A 6 -16.42 -0.31 2.32
C LYS A 6 -15.66 -0.52 3.63
N ILE A 7 -14.73 0.37 3.93
CA ILE A 7 -13.93 0.34 5.16
C ILE A 7 -14.25 1.59 5.97
N GLU A 8 -14.47 1.41 7.27
CA GLU A 8 -14.69 2.48 8.24
C GLU A 8 -13.75 2.25 9.43
N THR A 9 -13.06 3.30 9.87
CA THR A 9 -12.07 3.22 10.95
C THR A 9 -11.97 4.56 11.68
N THR A 10 -11.42 4.53 12.89
CA THR A 10 -11.15 5.72 13.71
C THR A 10 -9.65 5.85 13.93
N LEU A 11 -9.09 7.01 13.59
CA LEU A 11 -7.69 7.35 13.88
C LEU A 11 -7.63 8.17 15.16
N THR A 12 -6.69 7.84 16.05
CA THR A 12 -6.52 8.52 17.35
C THR A 12 -5.05 8.81 17.62
N GLY A 13 -4.78 9.80 18.49
CA GLY A 13 -3.42 10.13 18.92
C GLY A 13 -2.53 10.61 17.76
N GLU A 14 -1.26 10.22 17.79
CA GLU A 14 -0.25 10.64 16.80
C GLU A 14 -0.60 10.25 15.36
N LEU A 15 -1.29 9.13 15.18
CA LEU A 15 -1.74 8.70 13.85
C LEU A 15 -2.79 9.67 13.25
N ALA A 16 -3.66 10.22 14.10
CA ALA A 16 -4.59 11.25 13.65
C ALA A 16 -3.84 12.53 13.26
N GLU A 17 -2.81 12.92 14.01
CA GLU A 17 -1.98 14.09 13.71
C GLU A 17 -1.22 13.96 12.38
N LEU A 18 -0.64 12.78 12.12
CA LEU A 18 -0.01 12.46 10.84
C LEU A 18 -1.00 12.55 9.67
N TYR A 19 -2.21 12.01 9.87
CA TYR A 19 -3.27 12.07 8.85
C TYR A 19 -3.71 13.52 8.56
N PHE A 20 -3.87 14.35 9.59
CA PHE A 20 -4.21 15.77 9.39
C PHE A 20 -3.08 16.55 8.70
N SER A 21 -1.83 16.24 9.01
CA SER A 21 -0.68 16.84 8.31
C SER A 21 -0.67 16.49 6.82
N LEU A 22 -0.97 15.23 6.48
CA LEU A 22 -1.13 14.78 5.10
C LEU A 22 -2.27 15.53 4.40
N LEU A 23 -3.43 15.63 5.05
CA LEU A 23 -4.60 16.32 4.51
C LEU A 23 -4.29 17.79 4.20
N ALA A 24 -3.65 18.51 5.11
CA ALA A 24 -3.29 19.91 4.92
C ALA A 24 -2.41 20.11 3.66
N VAL A 25 -1.42 19.24 3.44
CA VAL A 25 -0.57 19.29 2.25
C VAL A 25 -1.38 19.00 0.97
N PHE A 26 -2.30 18.03 1.02
CA PHE A 26 -3.14 17.69 -0.12
C PHE A 26 -4.14 18.79 -0.49
N GLU A 27 -4.76 19.43 0.50
CA GLU A 27 -5.68 20.55 0.29
C GLU A 27 -4.97 21.77 -0.28
N GLU A 28 -3.74 22.05 0.16
CA GLU A 28 -2.96 23.19 -0.35
C GLU A 28 -2.50 22.97 -1.80
N LYS A 29 -2.14 21.72 -2.15
CA LYS A 29 -1.44 21.41 -3.42
C LYS A 29 -2.33 20.77 -4.49
N SER A 30 -3.55 20.35 -4.16
CA SER A 30 -4.41 19.61 -5.09
C SER A 30 -5.88 20.01 -4.98
N GLY A 31 -6.61 19.85 -6.10
CA GLY A 31 -8.07 19.92 -6.12
C GLY A 31 -8.76 18.57 -5.83
N THR A 32 -8.03 17.60 -5.26
CA THR A 32 -8.50 16.23 -5.04
C THR A 32 -9.49 16.17 -3.88
N SER A 33 -10.58 15.41 -4.01
CA SER A 33 -11.51 15.26 -2.90
C SER A 33 -10.93 14.39 -1.77
N LEU A 34 -11.41 14.60 -0.53
CA LEU A 34 -11.04 13.78 0.63
C LEU A 34 -11.24 12.27 0.38
N SER A 35 -12.32 11.91 -0.31
CA SER A 35 -12.62 10.51 -0.65
C SER A 35 -11.59 9.92 -1.61
N GLU A 36 -11.10 10.70 -2.56
CA GLU A 36 -10.08 10.25 -3.51
C GLU A 36 -8.71 10.15 -2.86
N MET A 37 -8.35 11.10 -1.98
CA MET A 37 -7.14 11.06 -1.17
C MET A 37 -7.13 9.81 -0.28
N ASN A 38 -8.22 9.54 0.44
CA ASN A 38 -8.34 8.36 1.30
C ASN A 38 -8.27 7.05 0.52
N ARG A 39 -8.90 7.02 -0.66
CA ARG A 39 -8.80 5.85 -1.56
C ARG A 39 -7.36 5.65 -2.02
N ALA A 40 -6.67 6.71 -2.44
CA ALA A 40 -5.28 6.64 -2.86
C ALA A 40 -4.38 6.15 -1.73
N LEU A 41 -4.48 6.73 -0.53
CA LEU A 41 -3.71 6.34 0.65
C LEU A 41 -3.91 4.85 1.00
N LEU A 42 -5.16 4.39 1.01
CA LEU A 42 -5.48 2.99 1.28
C LEU A 42 -4.90 2.07 0.19
N GLN A 43 -5.05 2.43 -1.08
CA GLN A 43 -4.49 1.68 -2.20
C GLN A 43 -2.96 1.58 -2.09
N THR A 44 -2.28 2.67 -1.72
CA THR A 44 -0.82 2.67 -1.48
C THR A 44 -0.45 1.71 -0.37
N GLY A 45 -1.16 1.80 0.76
CA GLY A 45 -0.94 0.95 1.91
C GLY A 45 -1.08 -0.53 1.57
N VAL A 46 -2.17 -0.91 0.89
CA VAL A 46 -2.42 -2.31 0.50
C VAL A 46 -1.32 -2.84 -0.43
N ILE A 47 -0.99 -2.10 -1.49
CA ILE A 47 0.04 -2.53 -2.44
C ILE A 47 1.41 -2.63 -1.76
N HIS A 48 1.76 -1.65 -0.92
CA HIS A 48 3.02 -1.65 -0.18
C HIS A 48 3.13 -2.88 0.72
N HIS A 49 2.10 -3.18 1.50
CA HIS A 49 2.12 -4.33 2.41
C HIS A 49 2.20 -5.66 1.66
N LEU A 50 1.45 -5.84 0.57
CA LEU A 50 1.55 -7.05 -0.25
C LEU A 50 2.94 -7.21 -0.88
N THR A 51 3.54 -6.10 -1.36
CA THR A 51 4.90 -6.09 -1.91
C THR A 51 5.94 -6.45 -0.84
N MET A 52 5.80 -5.88 0.35
CA MET A 52 6.65 -6.18 1.51
C MET A 52 6.55 -7.65 1.89
N MET A 53 5.34 -8.17 2.11
CA MET A 53 5.08 -9.57 2.51
C MET A 53 5.70 -10.55 1.51
N LYS A 54 5.58 -10.29 0.22
CA LYS A 54 6.26 -11.07 -0.82
C LYS A 54 7.78 -10.97 -0.72
N GLY A 55 8.32 -9.76 -0.57
CA GLY A 55 9.77 -9.54 -0.49
C GLY A 55 10.44 -10.23 0.71
N ILE A 56 9.73 -10.38 1.83
CA ILE A 56 10.20 -11.11 3.01
C ILE A 56 9.85 -12.61 2.99
N GLY A 57 9.23 -13.10 1.92
CA GLY A 57 8.91 -14.52 1.75
C GLY A 57 7.69 -15.03 2.52
N LEU A 58 6.80 -14.15 3.00
CA LEU A 58 5.50 -14.56 3.59
C LEU A 58 4.47 -14.97 2.54
N ILE A 59 4.67 -14.56 1.28
CA ILE A 59 3.82 -14.89 0.14
C ILE A 59 4.75 -15.36 -0.98
N ASP A 60 4.55 -16.59 -1.46
CA ASP A 60 5.36 -17.23 -2.49
C ASP A 60 4.50 -18.03 -3.50
N GLY A 61 5.18 -18.65 -4.47
CA GLY A 61 4.55 -19.50 -5.48
C GLY A 61 3.46 -18.81 -6.31
N ASP A 62 2.45 -19.59 -6.68
CA ASP A 62 1.34 -19.16 -7.55
C ASP A 62 0.57 -17.95 -6.97
N GLU A 63 0.50 -17.81 -5.65
CA GLU A 63 -0.17 -16.69 -4.99
C GLU A 63 0.62 -15.38 -5.17
N ALA A 64 1.95 -15.43 -5.10
CA ALA A 64 2.80 -14.27 -5.35
C ALA A 64 2.67 -13.77 -6.81
N GLU A 65 2.63 -14.68 -7.79
CA GLU A 65 2.44 -14.34 -9.20
C GLU A 65 1.05 -13.74 -9.46
N ARG A 66 0.00 -14.33 -8.87
CA ARG A 66 -1.37 -13.82 -8.94
C ARG A 66 -1.48 -12.40 -8.38
N LEU A 67 -0.86 -12.15 -7.23
CA LEU A 67 -0.86 -10.83 -6.60
C LEU A 67 -0.06 -9.80 -7.40
N ASP A 68 1.04 -10.19 -8.05
CA ASP A 68 1.77 -9.29 -8.94
C ASP A 68 0.93 -8.81 -10.12
N ALA A 69 0.16 -9.70 -10.74
CA ALA A 69 -0.75 -9.33 -11.82
C ALA A 69 -1.83 -8.33 -11.35
N LEU A 70 -2.38 -8.54 -10.14
CA LEU A 70 -3.37 -7.62 -9.55
C LEU A 70 -2.76 -6.26 -9.19
N ILE A 71 -1.58 -6.26 -8.56
CA ILE A 71 -0.85 -5.03 -8.23
C ILE A 71 -0.55 -4.24 -9.50
N ASP A 72 -0.08 -4.89 -10.56
CA ASP A 72 0.21 -4.23 -11.83
C ASP A 72 -1.05 -3.65 -12.47
N SER A 73 -2.18 -4.35 -12.41
CA SER A 73 -3.46 -3.83 -12.91
C SER A 73 -3.89 -2.56 -12.16
N VAL A 74 -3.81 -2.57 -10.83
CA VAL A 74 -4.26 -1.47 -9.96
C VAL A 74 -3.28 -0.29 -10.01
N ALA A 75 -1.98 -0.54 -10.10
CA ALA A 75 -0.95 0.48 -10.10
C ALA A 75 -0.81 1.21 -11.45
N LYS A 76 -1.10 0.55 -12.58
CA LYS A 76 -1.10 1.19 -13.91
C LYS A 76 -2.16 2.28 -14.06
N GLU A 77 -3.26 2.16 -13.34
CA GLU A 77 -4.36 3.11 -13.37
C GLU A 77 -4.13 4.33 -12.45
N THR A 78 -3.00 4.39 -11.74
CA THR A 78 -2.69 5.47 -10.79
C THR A 78 -1.25 5.99 -10.93
N ILE A 79 -1.00 7.23 -10.46
CA ILE A 79 0.35 7.87 -10.39
C ILE A 79 1.36 7.05 -9.53
N MET A 80 0.90 5.97 -8.91
CA MET A 80 1.64 5.17 -7.93
C MET A 80 2.65 4.19 -8.53
N TRP A 81 2.72 4.05 -9.85
CA TRP A 81 3.59 3.08 -10.49
C TRP A 81 5.07 3.22 -10.07
N GLU A 82 5.55 4.44 -9.90
CA GLU A 82 6.93 4.70 -9.44
C GLU A 82 7.14 4.32 -7.96
N LEU A 83 6.15 4.55 -7.10
CA LEU A 83 6.20 4.10 -5.69
C LEU A 83 6.25 2.57 -5.60
N VAL A 84 5.50 1.87 -6.45
CA VAL A 84 5.49 0.40 -6.51
C VAL A 84 6.84 -0.15 -6.96
N LYS A 85 7.47 0.46 -7.97
CA LYS A 85 8.82 0.06 -8.42
C LYS A 85 9.85 0.23 -7.30
N MET A 86 9.89 1.39 -6.65
CA MET A 86 10.82 1.65 -5.55
C MET A 86 10.64 0.66 -4.40
N ALA A 87 9.38 0.37 -4.02
CA ALA A 87 9.09 -0.63 -2.99
C ALA A 87 9.58 -2.03 -3.41
N ARG A 88 9.32 -2.45 -4.65
CA ARG A 88 9.79 -3.75 -5.18
C ARG A 88 11.31 -3.85 -5.16
N GLU A 89 12.02 -2.81 -5.59
CA GLU A 89 13.49 -2.77 -5.60
C GLU A 89 14.06 -2.86 -4.17
N TYR A 90 13.53 -2.06 -3.25
CA TYR A 90 13.94 -2.08 -1.84
C TYR A 90 13.80 -3.48 -1.24
N TRP A 91 12.61 -4.07 -1.35
CA TRP A 91 12.32 -5.37 -0.74
C TRP A 91 13.01 -6.53 -1.45
N LYS A 92 13.31 -6.43 -2.75
CA LYS A 92 14.14 -7.42 -3.48
C LYS A 92 15.56 -7.46 -2.94
N GLY A 93 16.10 -6.32 -2.49
CA GLY A 93 17.38 -6.26 -1.77
C GLY A 93 17.32 -6.79 -0.33
N SER A 94 16.13 -6.87 0.26
CA SER A 94 15.88 -7.44 1.59
C SER A 94 15.65 -8.96 1.58
N ALA A 95 15.55 -9.57 0.39
CA ALA A 95 15.40 -11.01 0.23
C ALA A 95 16.63 -11.74 0.82
N GLY A 96 16.50 -12.22 2.06
CA GLY A 96 17.59 -12.84 2.82
C GLY A 96 17.70 -12.39 4.28
N LEU A 97 16.97 -11.36 4.71
CA LEU A 97 16.98 -10.90 6.12
C LEU A 97 16.12 -11.73 7.08
N GLY A 98 15.66 -12.91 6.66
CA GLY A 98 15.12 -13.92 7.55
C GLY A 98 13.64 -13.72 7.90
N ALA A 99 12.96 -14.84 8.03
CA ALA A 99 11.58 -14.92 8.50
C ALA A 99 11.41 -14.09 9.78
N ILE A 100 10.51 -13.11 9.74
CA ILE A 100 10.01 -12.48 10.96
C ILE A 100 9.26 -13.58 11.71
N ASP A 101 9.83 -14.04 12.82
CA ASP A 101 9.15 -14.99 13.72
C ASP A 101 7.97 -14.25 14.39
N LEU A 102 6.76 -14.45 13.85
CA LEU A 102 5.52 -13.88 14.39
C LEU A 102 5.01 -14.63 15.63
N LYS A 103 5.93 -15.12 16.47
CA LYS A 103 5.67 -15.64 17.81
C LYS A 103 6.49 -14.85 18.83
N GLY A 104 5.87 -13.79 19.37
CA GLY A 104 6.36 -13.00 20.50
C GLY A 104 5.23 -12.20 21.09
#